data_AF-A0A7X9KF21-F1
#
_entry.id   AF-A0A7X9KF21-F1
#
_cell.length_a   1.000
_cell.length_b   1.000
_cell.length_c   1.000
_cell.angle_alpha   90.00
_cell.angle_beta   90.00
_cell.angle_gamma   90.00
#
_symmetry.space_group_name_H-M   'P 1'
#
loop_
_entity.id
_entity.type
_entity.pdbx_description
1 polymer ?
#
loop_
_entity_poly.entity_id
_entity_poly.type
_entity_poly.pdbx_seq_one_letter_code
_entity_poly.pdbx_strand_id
1 'polypeptide(L)'
;NGSTEKVIEGQVKAVFARLKEDSVKKERIFIAYEPVWAIGTGLNATAGDAQQCCRFIRTLLSELGGPGLAARSIVAYGGSVKKSNSKGYLDQEDVDGLLVGGASLDPREFYGIILSAFQRVKDSRVQSK
;
A
#
# COMPACT_ATOMS: atom_id res chain seq x y z
N ASN A 1 8.32 8.22 17.14
CA ASN A 1 8.49 9.67 16.88
C ASN A 1 7.52 10.02 15.76
N GLY A 2 6.48 10.83 16.00
CA GLY A 2 5.38 11.10 15.05
C GLY A 2 5.76 11.89 13.78
N SER A 3 6.95 11.64 13.22
CA SER A 3 7.46 12.25 11.98
C SER A 3 6.95 11.56 10.73
N THR A 4 6.74 10.24 10.76
CA THR A 4 6.30 9.46 9.59
C THR A 4 4.93 9.91 9.09
N GLU A 5 3.93 9.97 9.97
CA GLU A 5 2.57 10.40 9.64
C GLU A 5 2.55 11.83 9.10
N LYS A 6 3.29 12.76 9.72
CA LYS A 6 3.40 14.15 9.24
C LYS A 6 3.96 14.24 7.82
N VAL A 7 4.97 13.43 7.50
CA VAL A 7 5.56 13.39 6.14
C VAL A 7 4.56 12.82 5.14
N ILE A 8 3.90 11.70 5.48
CA ILE A 8 2.88 11.08 4.64
C ILE A 8 1.73 12.07 4.38
N GLU A 9 1.21 12.69 5.44
CA GLU A 9 0.13 13.67 5.36
C GLU A 9 0.50 14.84 4.45
N GLY A 10 1.69 15.42 4.64
CA GLY A 10 2.18 16.51 3.81
C GLY A 10 2.27 16.13 2.32
N GLN A 11 2.77 14.94 2.01
CA GLN A 11 2.87 14.45 0.63
C GLN A 11 1.49 14.21 0.00
N VAL A 12 0.60 13.50 0.71
CA VAL A 12 -0.75 13.20 0.22
C VAL A 12 -1.54 14.50 0.01
N LYS A 13 -1.55 15.41 0.99
CA LYS A 13 -2.26 16.70 0.86
C LYS A 13 -1.69 17.57 -0.26
N ALA A 14 -0.37 17.58 -0.47
CA ALA A 14 0.24 18.34 -1.55
C ALA A 14 -0.16 17.84 -2.95
N VAL A 15 -0.35 16.54 -3.13
CA VAL A 15 -0.91 15.98 -4.37
C VAL A 15 -2.38 16.37 -4.51
N PHE A 16 -3.19 16.14 -3.48
CA PHE A 16 -4.62 16.46 -3.51
C PHE A 16 -4.92 17.94 -3.74
N ALA A 17 -4.09 18.85 -3.22
CA ALA A 17 -4.22 20.28 -3.48
C ALA A 17 -4.01 20.67 -4.96
N ARG A 18 -3.31 19.82 -5.74
CA ARG A 18 -3.08 20.02 -7.17
C ARG A 18 -4.09 19.30 -8.06
N LEU A 19 -4.79 18.30 -7.53
CA LEU A 19 -5.85 17.59 -8.25
C LEU A 19 -7.08 18.51 -8.31
N LYS A 20 -7.14 19.33 -9.36
CA LYS A 20 -8.31 20.16 -9.68
C LYS A 20 -9.30 19.32 -10.47
N GLU A 21 -10.54 19.28 -9.96
CA GLU A 21 -11.80 18.74 -10.52
C GLU A 21 -12.47 17.67 -9.60
N ASP A 22 -13.80 17.66 -9.61
CA ASP A 22 -14.62 16.63 -8.96
C ASP A 22 -14.46 15.24 -9.61
N SER A 23 -13.91 15.17 -10.82
CA SER A 23 -13.66 13.93 -11.59
C SER A 23 -12.60 13.05 -10.91
N VAL A 24 -11.47 13.61 -10.50
CA VAL A 24 -10.42 12.86 -9.77
C VAL A 24 -10.92 12.39 -8.40
N LYS A 25 -11.81 13.17 -7.74
CA LYS A 25 -12.50 12.74 -6.51
C LYS A 25 -13.52 11.62 -6.74
N LYS A 26 -13.83 11.24 -7.98
CA LYS A 26 -14.72 10.12 -8.35
C LYS A 26 -13.95 8.91 -8.87
N GLU A 27 -12.71 9.11 -9.32
CA GLU A 27 -11.86 8.02 -9.79
C GLU A 27 -11.23 7.21 -8.66
N ARG A 28 -10.60 6.10 -9.05
CA ARG A 28 -9.81 5.23 -8.18
C ARG A 28 -8.38 5.76 -8.09
N ILE A 29 -7.86 5.91 -6.89
CA ILE A 29 -6.47 6.29 -6.67
C ILE A 29 -5.65 5.05 -6.32
N PHE A 30 -4.42 4.97 -6.82
CA PHE A 30 -3.41 4.02 -6.38
C PHE A 30 -2.32 4.79 -5.62
N ILE A 31 -2.10 4.45 -4.35
CA ILE A 31 -1.00 5.01 -3.54
C ILE A 31 -0.10 3.86 -3.11
N ALA A 32 1.20 3.96 -3.37
CA ALA A 32 2.19 3.07 -2.81
C ALA A 32 2.93 3.77 -1.66
N TYR A 33 2.90 3.17 -0.46
CA TYR A 33 3.75 3.60 0.64
C TYR A 33 5.15 3.01 0.49
N GLU A 34 6.16 3.88 0.33
CA GLU A 34 7.56 3.49 0.28
C GLU A 34 8.31 3.95 1.54
N PRO A 35 8.75 3.02 2.43
CA PRO A 35 9.55 3.37 3.61
C PRO A 35 10.99 3.70 3.20
N VAL A 36 11.25 4.93 2.74
CA VAL A 36 12.58 5.35 2.25
C VAL A 36 13.70 5.13 3.28
N TRP A 37 13.38 5.26 4.57
CA TRP A 37 14.31 4.99 5.68
C TRP A 37 14.81 3.52 5.73
N ALA A 38 14.10 2.59 5.10
CA ALA A 38 14.44 1.17 5.00
C ALA A 38 15.13 0.82 3.66
N ILE A 39 15.24 1.75 2.71
CA ILE A 39 15.84 1.49 1.40
C ILE A 39 17.37 1.54 1.52
N GLY A 40 18.05 0.45 1.13
CA GLY A 40 19.52 0.39 1.10
C GLY A 40 20.20 0.20 2.46
N THR A 41 19.45 0.10 3.56
CA THR A 41 19.99 -0.04 4.93
C THR A 41 20.13 -1.49 5.39
N GLY A 42 19.62 -2.45 4.62
CA GLY A 42 19.54 -3.86 5.01
C GLY A 42 18.42 -4.16 6.02
N LEU A 43 17.75 -3.14 6.54
CA LEU A 43 16.56 -3.25 7.39
C LEU A 43 15.31 -3.16 6.52
N ASN A 44 14.37 -4.07 6.69
CA ASN A 44 13.07 -3.99 6.02
C ASN A 44 12.04 -3.43 7.02
N ALA A 45 11.14 -2.57 6.54
CA ALA A 45 9.95 -2.25 7.31
C ALA A 45 9.18 -3.55 7.62
N THR A 46 8.73 -3.70 8.86
CA THR A 46 7.96 -4.86 9.27
C THR A 46 6.57 -4.82 8.65
N ALA A 47 5.86 -5.96 8.67
CA ALA A 47 4.46 -5.98 8.24
C ALA A 47 3.58 -5.05 9.09
N GLY A 48 3.89 -4.89 10.38
CA GLY A 48 3.23 -3.94 11.27
C GLY A 48 3.48 -2.47 10.88
N ASP A 49 4.71 -2.12 10.50
CA ASP A 49 5.03 -0.78 10.02
C ASP A 49 4.26 -0.45 8.72
N ALA A 50 4.20 -1.42 7.80
CA ALA A 50 3.44 -1.29 6.56
C ALA A 50 1.93 -1.11 6.84
N GLN A 51 1.38 -1.91 7.74
CA GLN A 51 -0.02 -1.83 8.17
C GLN A 51 -0.34 -0.47 8.81
N GLN A 52 0.51 0.04 9.69
CA GLN A 52 0.31 1.35 10.32
C GLN A 52 0.26 2.47 9.27
N CYS A 53 1.24 2.50 8.35
CA CYS A 53 1.34 3.56 7.36
C CYS A 53 0.24 3.47 6.30
N CYS A 54 -0.13 2.27 5.84
CA CYS A 54 -1.22 2.10 4.87
C CYS A 54 -2.58 2.45 5.49
N ARG A 55 -2.82 2.10 6.77
CA ARG A 55 -4.02 2.54 7.51
C ARG A 55 -4.09 4.07 7.59
N PHE A 56 -2.98 4.72 7.92
CA PHE A 56 -2.94 6.18 7.98
C PHE A 56 -3.24 6.83 6.62
N ILE A 57 -2.68 6.30 5.52
CA ILE A 57 -3.00 6.76 4.16
C ILE A 57 -4.49 6.57 3.86
N ARG A 58 -5.08 5.42 4.22
CA ARG A 58 -6.51 5.17 4.02
C ARG A 58 -7.38 6.15 4.78
N THR A 59 -7.02 6.49 6.02
CA THR A 59 -7.68 7.55 6.81
C THR A 59 -7.62 8.89 6.08
N LEU A 60 -6.44 9.29 5.59
CA LEU A 60 -6.29 10.54 4.83
C LEU A 60 -7.15 10.57 3.56
N LEU A 61 -7.24 9.47 2.82
CA LEU A 61 -8.12 9.37 1.65
C LEU A 61 -9.59 9.57 2.03
N SER A 62 -10.00 9.05 3.18
CA SER A 62 -11.35 9.22 3.71
C SER A 62 -11.62 10.68 4.09
N GLU A 63 -10.66 11.35 4.72
CA GLU A 63 -10.77 12.76 5.10
C GLU A 63 -10.80 13.70 3.88
N LEU A 64 -10.02 13.41 2.84
CA LEU A 64 -9.85 14.29 1.68
C LEU A 64 -10.93 14.11 0.60
N GLY A 65 -11.49 12.91 0.47
CA GLY A 65 -12.47 12.59 -0.59
C GLY A 65 -13.64 11.73 -0.14
N GLY A 66 -13.83 11.56 1.17
CA GLY A 66 -14.91 10.80 1.78
C GLY A 66 -14.67 9.28 1.83
N PRO A 67 -15.48 8.53 2.60
CA PRO A 67 -15.33 7.09 2.78
C PRO A 67 -15.34 6.30 1.46
N GLY A 68 -16.13 6.77 0.48
CA GLY A 68 -16.21 6.14 -0.83
C GLY A 68 -14.88 6.20 -1.62
N LEU A 69 -14.06 7.24 -1.43
CA LEU A 69 -12.74 7.33 -2.07
C LEU A 69 -11.76 6.36 -1.43
N ALA A 70 -11.73 6.33 -0.10
CA ALA A 70 -10.88 5.41 0.65
C ALA A 70 -11.20 3.94 0.34
N ALA A 71 -12.48 3.61 0.21
CA ALA A 71 -12.93 2.24 -0.03
C ALA A 71 -12.56 1.68 -1.42
N ARG A 72 -12.58 2.52 -2.46
CA ARG A 72 -12.28 2.07 -3.84
C ARG A 72 -10.81 2.18 -4.24
N SER A 73 -10.05 3.03 -3.54
CA SER A 73 -8.63 3.25 -3.80
C SER A 73 -7.80 2.03 -3.41
N ILE A 74 -6.65 1.86 -4.06
CA ILE A 74 -5.62 0.88 -3.67
C ILE A 74 -4.58 1.60 -2.83
N VAL A 75 -4.32 1.08 -1.64
CA VAL A 75 -3.15 1.43 -0.82
C VAL A 75 -2.21 0.23 -0.81
N ALA A 76 -1.10 0.34 -1.54
CA ALA A 76 -0.11 -0.70 -1.70
C ALA A 76 1.13 -0.44 -0.84
N TYR A 77 1.84 -1.49 -0.48
CA TYR A 77 3.18 -1.39 0.10
C TYR A 77 4.24 -1.47 -1.01
N GLY A 78 5.16 -0.50 -1.04
CA GLY A 78 6.22 -0.37 -2.06
C GLY A 78 7.64 -0.54 -1.52
N GLY A 79 7.81 -1.07 -0.31
CA GLY A 79 9.15 -1.34 0.22
C GLY A 79 9.82 -2.59 -0.38
N SER A 80 10.83 -3.10 0.32
CA SER A 80 11.61 -4.28 -0.09
C SER A 80 10.79 -5.58 -0.01
N VAL A 81 10.09 -5.88 -1.10
CA VAL A 81 9.29 -7.09 -1.28
C VAL A 81 10.13 -8.18 -1.95
N LYS A 82 10.03 -9.40 -1.40
CA LYS A 82 10.54 -10.65 -1.96
C LYS A 82 9.45 -11.71 -1.86
N LYS A 83 9.62 -12.83 -2.56
CA LYS A 83 8.70 -13.98 -2.42
C LYS A 83 8.56 -14.44 -0.96
N SER A 84 9.65 -14.39 -0.18
CA SER A 84 9.68 -14.89 1.20
C SER A 84 8.93 -14.03 2.22
N ASN A 85 8.64 -12.76 1.91
CA ASN A 85 7.99 -11.83 2.85
C ASN A 85 6.68 -11.23 2.30
N SER A 86 6.36 -11.40 1.01
CA SER A 86 5.16 -10.85 0.37
C SER A 86 3.88 -11.19 1.11
N LYS A 87 3.73 -12.44 1.56
CA LYS A 87 2.56 -12.89 2.32
C LYS A 87 2.34 -12.08 3.59
N GLY A 88 3.40 -11.76 4.34
CA GLY A 88 3.29 -11.00 5.59
C GLY A 88 2.70 -9.60 5.38
N TYR A 89 3.05 -8.94 4.28
CA TYR A 89 2.48 -7.65 3.90
C TYR A 89 1.04 -7.79 3.38
N LEU A 90 0.76 -8.79 2.53
CA LEU A 90 -0.57 -9.03 1.95
C LEU A 90 -1.63 -9.49 2.97
N ASP A 91 -1.20 -10.07 4.09
CA ASP A 91 -2.07 -10.45 5.20
C ASP A 91 -2.53 -9.25 6.05
N GLN A 92 -1.91 -8.07 5.87
CA GLN A 92 -2.31 -6.86 6.56
C GLN A 92 -3.66 -6.35 6.03
N GLU A 93 -4.48 -5.80 6.93
CA GLU A 93 -5.84 -5.34 6.64
C GLU A 93 -5.87 -4.20 5.62
N ASP A 94 -4.97 -3.23 5.77
CA ASP A 94 -4.96 -2.01 4.96
C ASP A 94 -4.01 -2.05 3.76
N VAL A 95 -3.32 -3.16 3.55
CA VAL A 95 -2.40 -3.36 2.41
C VAL A 95 -3.13 -4.10 1.30
N ASP A 96 -3.58 -3.36 0.30
CA ASP A 96 -4.37 -3.88 -0.83
C ASP A 96 -3.50 -4.61 -1.88
N GLY A 97 -2.19 -4.36 -1.87
CA GLY A 97 -1.28 -4.88 -2.88
C GLY A 97 0.16 -4.45 -2.66
N LEU A 98 1.00 -4.74 -3.65
CA LEU A 98 2.43 -4.52 -3.60
C LEU A 98 2.91 -3.76 -4.85
N LEU A 99 3.78 -2.77 -4.66
CA LEU A 99 4.58 -2.17 -5.73
C LEU A 99 5.97 -2.79 -5.67
N VAL A 100 6.27 -3.71 -6.58
CA VAL A 100 7.47 -4.56 -6.48
C VAL A 100 8.62 -3.98 -7.31
N GLY A 101 9.72 -3.65 -6.64
CA GLY A 101 10.97 -3.20 -7.28
C GLY A 101 11.79 -4.35 -7.86
N GLY A 102 13.06 -4.49 -7.46
CA GLY A 102 14.02 -5.42 -8.08
C GLY A 102 13.58 -6.89 -8.16
N ALA A 103 12.78 -7.38 -7.21
CA ALA A 103 12.22 -8.74 -7.26
C ALA A 103 11.26 -8.99 -8.44
N SER A 104 10.77 -7.92 -9.10
CA SER A 104 9.96 -8.04 -10.32
C SER A 104 10.78 -8.43 -11.56
N LEU A 105 12.10 -8.24 -11.51
CA LEU A 105 13.01 -8.53 -12.63
C LEU A 105 13.45 -10.01 -12.69
N ASP A 106 13.22 -10.77 -11.63
CA ASP A 106 13.43 -12.22 -11.61
C ASP A 106 12.06 -12.92 -11.78
N PRO A 107 11.82 -13.66 -12.88
CA PRO A 107 10.55 -14.32 -13.14
C PRO A 107 10.11 -15.29 -12.04
N ARG A 108 11.04 -15.98 -11.37
CA ARG A 108 10.72 -16.95 -10.31
C ARG A 108 10.33 -16.24 -9.02
N GLU A 109 11.03 -15.16 -8.67
CA GLU A 109 10.66 -14.32 -7.53
C GLU A 109 9.31 -13.66 -7.76
N PHE A 110 9.13 -12.99 -8.91
CA PHE A 110 7.90 -12.27 -9.21
C PHE A 110 6.68 -13.19 -9.28
N TYR A 111 6.83 -14.38 -9.89
CA TYR A 111 5.78 -15.39 -9.90
C TYR A 111 5.38 -15.83 -8.48
N GLY A 112 6.34 -16.01 -7.58
CA GLY A 112 6.05 -16.34 -6.18
C GLY A 112 5.29 -15.23 -5.43
N ILE A 113 5.58 -13.96 -5.74
CA ILE A 113 4.85 -12.82 -5.20
C ILE A 113 3.41 -12.80 -5.73
N ILE A 114 3.23 -13.02 -7.04
CA ILE A 114 1.90 -13.11 -7.69
C ILE A 114 1.06 -14.23 -7.06
N LEU A 115 1.64 -15.41 -6.83
CA LEU A 115 0.95 -16.52 -6.17
C LEU A 115 0.49 -16.15 -4.75
N SER A 116 1.32 -15.41 -4.00
CA SER A 116 0.96 -14.93 -2.66
C SER A 116 -0.25 -13.99 -2.72
N ALA A 117 -0.26 -13.05 -3.69
CA ALA A 117 -1.38 -12.14 -3.90
C ALA A 117 -2.64 -12.87 -4.35
N PHE A 118 -2.51 -13.85 -5.25
CA PHE A 118 -3.62 -14.68 -5.69
C PHE A 118 -4.26 -15.46 -4.54
N GLN A 119 -3.43 -16.06 -3.67
CA GLN A 119 -3.91 -16.81 -2.51
C GLN A 119 -4.68 -15.90 -1.54
N ARG A 120 -4.17 -14.69 -1.27
CA ARG A 120 -4.88 -13.70 -0.44
C ARG A 120 -6.29 -13.39 -0.98
N VAL A 121 -6.42 -13.13 -2.28
CA VAL A 121 -7.72 -12.87 -2.92
C VAL A 121 -8.66 -14.06 -2.80
N LYS A 122 -8.13 -15.28 -2.96
CA LYS A 122 -8.90 -16.52 -2.80
C LYS A 122 -9.43 -16.66 -1.37
N ASP A 123 -8.57 -16.42 -0.37
CA ASP A 123 -8.93 -16.55 1.05
C ASP A 123 -10.02 -15.53 1.46
N SER A 124 -9.91 -14.28 1.01
CA SER A 124 -10.91 -13.24 1.27
C SER A 124 -12.30 -13.57 0.70
N ARG A 125 -12.36 -14.22 -0.47
CA ARG A 125 -13.63 -14.64 -1.09
C ARG A 125 -14.29 -15.82 -0.38
N VAL A 126 -13.51 -16.67 0.29
CA VAL A 126 -14.04 -17.79 1.09
C VAL A 126 -14.64 -17.26 2.39
N GLN A 127 -14.01 -16.28 3.04
CA GLN A 127 -14.49 -15.69 4.30
C GLN A 127 -15.74 -14.81 4.17
N SER A 128 -16.07 -14.36 2.95
CA SER A 128 -17.26 -13.54 2.67
C SER A 128 -18.50 -14.38 2.32
N LYS A 129 -18.42 -15.71 2.41
CA LYS A 129 -19.54 -16.66 2.27
C LYS A 129 -19.92 -17.21 3.64
#